data_AF-A0A151RT89-F1
#
_entry.id   AF-A0A151RT89-F1
#
_cell.length_a   1.000
_cell.length_b   1.000
_cell.length_c   1.000
_cell.angle_alpha   90.00
_cell.angle_beta   90.00
_cell.angle_gamma   90.00
#
_symmetry.space_group_name_H-M   'P 1'
#
loop_
_entity.id
_entity.type
_entity.pdbx_description
1 polymer ?
#
loop_
_entity_poly.entity_id
_entity_poly.type
_entity_poly.pdbx_seq_one_letter_code
_entity_poly.pdbx_strand_id
1 'polypeptide(L)'
;SLQGFTSLRKPSDVESKVIMGDGARASVKDTGVVSLCLPSGHVLLLKDVFYVPSIRRNLISVSALDKCGYTFESGNDKLVVCFNSITVGSGVLCDGLYMLNLNDMSVNSVVGHKRSRVDENSFMLWHRRLGHISRPRIKRLIKEGILHNLNFSDFDTC
;
A
#
# COMPACT_ATOMS: atom_id res chain seq x y z
N SER A 1 -5.27 -7.59 8.50
CA SER A 1 -6.05 -8.04 7.34
C SER A 1 -5.28 -9.18 6.68
N LEU A 2 -5.93 -10.28 6.30
CA LEU A 2 -5.30 -11.42 5.60
C LEU A 2 -5.20 -11.20 4.08
N GLN A 3 -5.43 -9.96 3.63
CA GLN A 3 -5.46 -9.59 2.23
C GLN A 3 -4.10 -9.86 1.57
N GLY A 4 -4.12 -10.57 0.43
CA GLY A 4 -2.92 -10.97 -0.32
C GLY A 4 -2.40 -12.37 -0.01
N PHE A 5 -2.88 -13.03 1.05
CA PHE A 5 -2.58 -14.45 1.28
C PHE A 5 -3.38 -15.35 0.33
N THR A 6 -2.69 -16.21 -0.39
CA THR A 6 -3.29 -17.22 -1.28
C THR A 6 -3.50 -18.56 -0.59
N SER A 7 -2.77 -18.81 0.51
CA SER A 7 -2.90 -20.00 1.36
C SER A 7 -2.50 -19.67 2.79
N LEU A 8 -3.12 -20.36 3.75
CA LEU A 8 -2.88 -20.21 5.18
C LEU A 8 -2.79 -21.59 5.84
N ARG A 9 -1.84 -21.71 6.78
CA ARG A 9 -1.67 -22.83 7.71
C ARG A 9 -1.42 -22.30 9.11
N LYS A 10 -1.59 -23.15 10.11
CA LYS A 10 -1.15 -22.83 11.47
C LYS A 10 0.37 -22.87 11.58
N PRO A 11 0.98 -21.96 12.37
CA PRO A 11 2.40 -22.04 12.67
C PRO A 11 2.67 -23.30 13.50
N SER A 12 3.84 -23.90 13.31
CA SER A 12 4.38 -24.90 14.24
C SER A 12 4.77 -24.26 15.57
N ASP A 13 5.07 -25.07 16.59
CA ASP A 13 5.51 -24.58 17.90
C ASP A 13 6.76 -23.70 17.80
N VAL A 14 7.67 -24.04 16.88
CA VAL A 14 8.91 -23.30 16.61
C VAL A 14 8.62 -21.95 15.93
N GLU A 15 7.58 -21.87 15.11
CA GLU A 15 7.16 -20.66 14.39
C GLU A 15 6.15 -19.82 15.18
N SER A 16 5.77 -20.23 16.40
CA SER A 16 4.67 -19.62 17.16
C SER A 16 4.92 -18.17 17.55
N LYS A 17 6.19 -17.72 17.53
CA LYS A 17 6.60 -16.37 17.94
C LYS A 17 7.74 -15.83 17.08
N VAL A 18 7.73 -14.52 16.86
CA VAL A 18 8.84 -13.76 16.29
C VAL A 18 9.44 -12.82 17.33
N ILE A 19 10.74 -12.56 17.23
CA ILE A 19 11.46 -11.61 18.09
C ILE A 19 11.57 -10.27 17.36
N MET A 20 11.15 -9.21 18.02
CA MET A 20 11.13 -7.84 17.52
C MET A 20 12.49 -7.16 17.75
N GLY A 21 12.72 -6.01 17.12
CA GLY A 21 13.99 -5.27 17.25
C GLY A 21 14.26 -4.73 18.67
N ASP A 22 13.22 -4.58 19.49
CA ASP A 22 13.31 -4.24 20.91
C ASP A 22 13.47 -5.46 21.83
N GLY A 23 13.60 -6.67 21.26
CA GLY A 23 13.69 -7.93 21.97
C GLY A 23 12.33 -8.49 22.45
N ALA A 24 11.22 -7.76 22.26
CA ALA A 24 9.90 -8.25 22.58
C ALA A 24 9.50 -9.43 21.68
N ARG A 25 8.60 -10.29 22.17
CA ARG A 25 8.08 -11.42 21.39
C ARG A 25 6.67 -11.13 20.91
N ALA A 26 6.41 -11.34 19.62
CA ALA A 26 5.08 -11.23 19.03
C ALA A 26 4.58 -12.60 18.56
N SER A 27 3.30 -12.89 18.78
CA SER A 27 2.71 -14.19 18.41
C SER A 27 2.32 -14.23 16.94
N VAL A 28 2.78 -15.27 16.25
CA VAL A 28 2.34 -15.58 14.89
C VAL A 28 0.96 -16.23 14.95
N LYS A 29 -0.01 -15.66 14.24
CA LYS A 29 -1.39 -16.18 14.23
C LYS A 29 -1.57 -17.26 13.17
N ASP A 30 -1.01 -17.03 11.99
CA ASP A 30 -1.10 -17.88 10.82
C ASP A 30 0.20 -17.73 9.99
N THR A 31 0.56 -18.75 9.23
CA THR A 31 1.66 -18.73 8.27
C THR A 31 1.10 -19.03 6.88
N GLY A 32 1.62 -18.41 5.83
CA GLY A 32 1.04 -18.62 4.52
C GLY A 32 1.89 -18.19 3.34
N VAL A 33 1.25 -18.12 2.19
CA VAL A 33 1.87 -17.71 0.92
C VAL A 33 1.24 -16.41 0.47
N VAL A 34 2.06 -15.44 0.08
CA VAL A 34 1.64 -14.14 -0.44
C VAL A 34 2.19 -13.96 -1.84
N SER A 35 1.35 -13.48 -2.76
CA SER A 35 1.73 -13.15 -4.13
C SER A 35 1.70 -11.64 -4.30
N LEU A 36 2.82 -11.05 -4.72
CA LEU A 36 2.94 -9.62 -4.97
C LEU A 36 3.23 -9.37 -6.45
N CYS A 37 2.34 -8.64 -7.12
CA CYS A 37 2.55 -8.22 -8.50
C CYS A 37 3.39 -6.94 -8.54
N LEU A 38 4.60 -7.04 -9.08
CA LEU A 38 5.50 -5.91 -9.26
C LEU A 38 5.11 -5.12 -10.53
N PRO A 39 5.48 -3.83 -10.61
CA PRO A 39 5.21 -3.00 -11.80
C PRO A 39 5.78 -3.55 -13.12
N SER A 40 6.83 -4.36 -13.04
CA SER A 40 7.40 -5.07 -14.20
C SER A 40 6.49 -6.18 -14.76
N GLY A 41 5.42 -6.55 -14.05
CA GLY A 41 4.62 -7.75 -14.32
C GLY A 41 5.17 -9.01 -13.65
N HIS A 42 6.38 -8.96 -13.07
CA HIS A 42 6.93 -10.08 -12.31
C HIS A 42 6.12 -10.34 -11.04
N VAL A 43 5.85 -11.60 -10.76
CA VAL A 43 5.13 -12.02 -9.56
C VAL A 43 6.12 -12.51 -8.51
N LEU A 44 6.26 -11.75 -7.43
CA LEU A 44 7.06 -12.13 -6.27
C LEU A 44 6.23 -13.04 -5.35
N LEU A 45 6.52 -14.33 -5.40
CA LEU A 45 5.88 -15.35 -4.56
C LEU A 45 6.65 -15.51 -3.24
N LEU A 46 6.08 -15.00 -2.15
CA LEU A 46 6.61 -15.12 -0.80
C LEU A 46 6.01 -16.33 -0.11
N LYS A 47 6.85 -17.29 0.28
CA LYS A 47 6.47 -18.49 1.04
C LYS A 47 6.78 -18.29 2.53
N ASP A 48 6.09 -19.06 3.37
CA ASP A 48 6.27 -19.06 4.83
C ASP A 48 6.17 -17.66 5.46
N VAL A 49 5.22 -16.85 4.98
CA VAL A 49 4.97 -15.50 5.47
C VAL A 49 4.19 -15.57 6.77
N PHE A 50 4.72 -14.95 7.82
CA PHE A 50 4.05 -14.88 9.12
C PHE A 50 3.01 -13.75 9.16
N TYR A 51 1.79 -14.10 9.55
CA TYR A 51 0.77 -13.14 9.92
C TYR A 51 0.85 -12.85 11.41
N VAL A 52 1.33 -11.65 11.74
CA VAL A 52 1.54 -11.19 13.12
C VAL A 52 0.71 -9.92 13.35
N PRO A 53 -0.51 -10.02 13.92
CA PRO A 53 -1.44 -8.88 14.01
C PRO A 53 -0.92 -7.68 14.81
N SER A 54 0.04 -7.89 15.72
CA SER A 54 0.65 -6.82 16.51
C SER A 54 1.67 -5.99 15.73
N ILE A 55 2.16 -6.49 14.58
CA ILE A 55 3.11 -5.77 13.72
C ILE A 55 2.34 -4.86 12.76
N ARG A 56 2.73 -3.59 12.71
CA ARG A 56 2.03 -2.55 11.92
C ARG A 56 2.50 -2.43 10.47
N ARG A 57 3.72 -2.85 10.16
CA ARG A 57 4.32 -2.77 8.82
C ARG A 57 4.63 -4.16 8.29
N ASN A 58 4.33 -4.40 7.01
CA ASN A 58 4.76 -5.63 6.34
C ASN A 58 6.27 -5.55 6.09
N LEU A 59 6.99 -6.60 6.46
CA LEU A 59 8.43 -6.69 6.27
C LEU A 59 8.75 -7.87 5.36
N ILE A 60 9.63 -7.62 4.40
CA ILE A 60 10.20 -8.66 3.54
C ILE A 60 11.68 -8.75 3.89
N SER A 61 12.14 -9.94 4.28
CA SER A 61 13.55 -10.13 4.62
C SER A 61 14.39 -10.17 3.35
N VAL A 62 15.38 -9.27 3.26
CA VAL A 62 16.38 -9.27 2.18
C VAL A 62 17.10 -10.62 2.12
N SER A 63 17.49 -11.18 3.27
CA SER A 63 18.19 -12.48 3.31
C SER A 63 17.31 -13.66 2.89
N ALA A 64 15.98 -13.55 3.03
CA ALA A 64 15.07 -14.58 2.53
C ALA A 64 14.99 -14.54 1.00
N LEU A 65 14.94 -13.34 0.42
CA LEU A 65 14.93 -13.17 -1.03
C LEU A 65 16.28 -13.49 -1.68
N ASP A 66 17.39 -13.15 -1.03
CA ASP A 66 18.75 -13.51 -1.45
C ASP A 66 18.89 -15.03 -1.63
N LYS A 67 18.40 -15.82 -0.66
CA LYS A 67 18.35 -17.29 -0.76
C LYS A 67 17.46 -17.81 -1.89
N CYS A 68 16.53 -16.98 -2.39
CA CYS A 68 15.70 -17.29 -3.55
C CYS A 68 16.32 -16.80 -4.87
N GLY A 69 17.55 -16.29 -4.87
CA GLY A 69 18.27 -15.84 -6.07
C GLY A 69 17.96 -14.41 -6.51
N TYR A 70 17.32 -13.62 -5.65
CA TYR A 70 17.14 -12.19 -5.91
C TYR A 70 18.40 -11.42 -5.50
N THR A 71 18.76 -10.42 -6.29
CA THR A 71 19.85 -9.49 -5.99
C THR A 71 19.31 -8.08 -5.80
N PHE A 72 20.09 -7.26 -5.08
CA PHE A 72 19.67 -5.93 -4.67
C PHE A 72 20.77 -4.92 -4.96
N GLU A 73 20.40 -3.83 -5.62
CA GLU A 73 21.24 -2.65 -5.76
C GLU A 73 20.58 -1.51 -4.99
N SER A 74 21.37 -0.80 -4.19
CA SER A 74 20.85 0.30 -3.38
C SER A 74 21.78 1.50 -3.40
N GLY A 75 21.20 2.69 -3.38
CA GLY A 75 21.92 3.96 -3.41
C GLY A 75 20.99 5.11 -3.81
N ASN A 76 21.34 6.34 -3.42
CA ASN A 76 20.55 7.53 -3.69
C ASN A 76 19.06 7.38 -3.31
N ASP A 77 18.81 6.83 -2.11
CA ASP A 77 17.47 6.56 -1.56
C ASP A 77 16.58 5.64 -2.41
N LYS A 78 17.19 4.84 -3.30
CA LYS A 78 16.50 3.88 -4.17
C LYS A 78 16.97 2.46 -3.90
N LEU A 79 16.04 1.53 -4.13
CA LEU A 79 16.28 0.09 -4.18
C LEU A 79 15.90 -0.40 -5.57
N VAL A 80 16.76 -1.23 -6.15
CA VAL A 80 16.47 -2.01 -7.35
C VAL A 80 16.54 -3.48 -6.95
N VAL A 81 15.50 -4.22 -7.32
CA VAL A 81 15.41 -5.67 -7.09
C VAL A 81 15.55 -6.37 -8.43
N CYS A 82 16.52 -7.27 -8.50
CA CYS A 82 16.84 -8.02 -9.71
C CYS A 82 16.62 -9.51 -9.47
N PHE A 83 16.23 -10.22 -10.53
CA PHE A 83 16.15 -11.68 -10.57
C PHE A 83 16.73 -12.14 -11.90
N ASN A 84 17.69 -13.06 -11.88
CA ASN A 84 18.45 -13.47 -13.08
C ASN A 84 19.02 -12.28 -13.88
N SER A 85 19.59 -11.29 -13.18
CA SER A 85 20.15 -10.06 -13.75
C SER A 85 19.14 -9.13 -14.46
N ILE A 86 17.83 -9.38 -14.33
CA ILE A 86 16.77 -8.53 -14.85
C ILE A 86 16.14 -7.76 -13.69
N THR A 87 15.96 -6.45 -13.85
CA THR A 87 15.21 -5.65 -12.88
C THR A 87 13.74 -6.07 -12.88
N VAL A 88 13.29 -6.62 -11.76
CA VAL A 88 11.91 -7.06 -11.56
C VAL A 88 11.13 -6.14 -10.63
N GLY A 89 11.81 -5.36 -9.80
CA GLY A 89 11.16 -4.46 -8.85
C GLY A 89 12.01 -3.25 -8.54
N SER A 90 11.37 -2.25 -7.95
CA SER A 90 12.04 -1.06 -7.42
C SER A 90 11.38 -0.64 -6.12
N GLY A 91 12.11 0.14 -5.33
CA GLY A 91 11.61 0.72 -4.10
C GLY A 91 12.32 2.02 -3.76
N VAL A 92 11.82 2.69 -2.73
CA VAL A 92 12.35 3.96 -2.23
C VAL A 92 12.63 3.87 -0.74
N LEU A 93 13.70 4.52 -0.27
CA LEU A 93 14.02 4.61 1.15
C LEU A 93 13.04 5.56 1.83
N CYS A 94 12.39 5.08 2.89
CA CYS A 94 11.44 5.84 3.70
C CYS A 94 11.51 5.36 5.15
N ASP A 95 11.77 6.27 6.09
CA ASP A 95 11.90 5.97 7.53
C ASP A 95 12.89 4.83 7.84
N GLY A 96 14.02 4.79 7.14
CA GLY A 96 15.04 3.74 7.34
C GLY A 96 14.69 2.36 6.77
N LEU A 97 13.59 2.23 6.02
CA LEU A 97 13.22 1.00 5.31
C LEU A 97 13.05 1.26 3.81
N TYR A 98 13.41 0.29 2.99
CA TYR A 98 13.08 0.32 1.57
C TYR A 98 11.65 -0.14 1.35
N MET A 99 10.81 0.74 0.82
CA MET A 99 9.43 0.45 0.48
C MET A 99 9.36 -0.02 -0.97
N LEU A 100 8.97 -1.27 -1.18
CA LEU A 100 8.83 -1.89 -2.50
C LEU A 100 7.60 -1.31 -3.23
N ASN A 101 7.79 -0.88 -4.47
CA ASN A 101 6.72 -0.43 -5.35
C ASN A 101 5.93 -1.65 -5.86
N LEU A 102 4.62 -1.65 -5.66
CA LEU A 102 3.69 -2.69 -6.12
C LEU A 102 2.71 -2.10 -7.13
N ASN A 103 2.26 -2.92 -8.08
CA ASN A 103 1.09 -2.55 -8.88
C ASN A 103 -0.14 -2.58 -7.97
N ASP A 104 -0.99 -1.55 -8.08
CA ASP A 104 -2.11 -1.32 -7.17
C ASP A 104 -3.25 -2.33 -7.44
N MET A 105 -3.04 -3.59 -7.06
CA MET A 105 -4.12 -4.58 -6.95
C MET A 105 -4.72 -4.48 -5.56
N SER A 106 -5.50 -3.42 -5.32
CA SER A 106 -6.35 -3.27 -4.12
C SER A 106 -5.62 -3.42 -2.78
N VAL A 107 -4.43 -2.83 -2.64
CA VAL A 107 -3.87 -2.66 -1.30
C VAL A 107 -4.47 -1.36 -0.78
N ASN A 108 -5.61 -1.49 -0.07
CA ASN A 108 -6.03 -0.49 0.91
C ASN A 108 -4.94 -0.43 1.99
N SER A 109 -3.84 0.17 1.61
CA SER A 109 -2.86 0.69 2.51
C SER A 109 -3.63 1.72 3.33
N VAL A 110 -3.71 1.46 4.63
CA VAL A 110 -3.98 2.53 5.60
C VAL A 110 -2.73 3.40 5.63
N VAL A 111 -2.37 3.94 4.47
CA VAL A 111 -1.48 5.07 4.30
C VAL A 111 -2.39 6.24 4.60
N GLY A 112 -2.10 6.91 5.72
CA GLY A 112 -2.73 8.18 6.06
C GLY A 112 -2.83 9.02 4.80
N HIS A 113 -4.06 9.43 4.47
CA HIS A 113 -4.50 10.10 3.25
C HIS A 113 -3.35 10.68 2.39
N LYS A 114 -2.75 9.86 1.53
CA LYS A 114 -2.14 10.41 0.31
C LYS A 114 -3.34 10.86 -0.50
N ARG A 115 -3.58 12.18 -0.47
CA ARG A 115 -4.59 12.83 -1.32
C ARG A 115 -4.43 12.23 -2.70
N SER A 116 -5.42 11.45 -3.14
CA SER A 116 -5.64 11.22 -4.57
C SER A 116 -5.49 12.57 -5.27
N ARG A 117 -5.09 12.61 -6.54
CA ARG A 117 -5.18 13.86 -7.31
C ARG A 117 -6.67 14.20 -7.41
N VAL A 118 -7.18 14.86 -6.38
CA VAL A 118 -8.57 15.26 -6.28
C VAL A 118 -8.67 16.46 -7.21
N ASP A 119 -9.54 16.37 -8.20
CA ASP A 119 -9.91 17.55 -8.97
C ASP A 119 -10.61 18.53 -8.03
N GLU A 120 -9.86 19.52 -7.54
CA GLU A 120 -10.38 20.59 -6.69
C GLU A 120 -11.44 21.45 -7.42
N ASN A 121 -11.53 21.34 -8.75
CA ASN A 121 -12.59 21.97 -9.52
C ASN A 121 -13.86 21.10 -9.61
N SER A 122 -13.89 19.87 -9.11
CA SER A 122 -15.08 19.01 -9.23
C SER A 122 -16.24 19.48 -8.34
N PHE A 123 -17.41 19.69 -8.93
CA PHE A 123 -18.66 19.96 -8.21
C PHE A 123 -18.96 18.88 -7.15
N MET A 124 -18.79 17.60 -7.51
CA MET A 124 -19.14 16.48 -6.64
C MET A 124 -18.26 16.43 -5.40
N LEU A 125 -16.99 16.84 -5.51
CA LEU A 125 -16.10 16.96 -4.36
C LEU A 125 -16.67 17.96 -3.34
N TRP A 126 -17.02 19.16 -3.79
CA TRP A 126 -17.54 20.21 -2.93
C TRP A 126 -18.95 19.89 -2.40
N HIS A 127 -19.79 19.24 -3.21
CA HIS A 127 -21.07 18.70 -2.77
C HIS A 127 -20.90 17.76 -1.57
N ARG A 128 -19.96 16.80 -1.63
CA ARG A 128 -19.67 15.87 -0.53
C ARG A 128 -19.04 16.58 0.68
N ARG A 129 -18.05 17.46 0.45
CA ARG A 129 -17.36 18.21 1.53
C ARG A 129 -18.30 19.12 2.33
N LEU A 130 -19.29 19.72 1.68
CA LEU A 130 -20.25 20.64 2.29
C LEU A 130 -21.56 19.94 2.72
N GLY A 131 -21.55 18.62 2.89
CA GLY A 131 -22.68 17.87 3.44
C GLY A 131 -23.85 17.69 2.48
N HIS A 132 -23.58 17.22 1.26
CA HIS A 132 -24.57 17.01 0.21
C HIS A 132 -25.37 18.26 -0.18
N ILE A 133 -24.72 19.42 -0.12
CA ILE A 133 -25.34 20.69 -0.45
C ILE A 133 -25.85 20.71 -1.91
N SER A 134 -27.06 21.21 -2.12
CA SER A 134 -27.71 21.22 -3.44
C SER A 134 -26.92 22.03 -4.49
N ARG A 135 -27.02 21.64 -5.77
CA ARG A 135 -26.41 22.34 -6.91
C ARG A 135 -26.71 23.85 -6.97
N PRO A 136 -27.95 24.34 -6.74
CA PRO A 136 -28.23 25.78 -6.73
C PRO A 136 -27.48 26.54 -5.63
N ARG A 137 -27.33 25.93 -4.45
CA ARG A 137 -26.59 26.55 -3.33
C ARG A 137 -25.10 26.67 -3.63
N ILE A 138 -24.48 25.65 -4.25
CA ILE A 138 -23.07 25.74 -4.68
C ILE A 138 -22.88 26.85 -5.72
N LYS A 139 -23.78 26.96 -6.71
CA LYS A 139 -23.74 28.06 -7.69
C LYS A 139 -23.80 29.44 -7.04
N ARG A 140 -24.57 29.59 -5.95
CA ARG A 140 -24.61 30.84 -5.18
C ARG A 140 -23.28 31.14 -4.49
N LEU A 141 -22.65 30.13 -3.87
CA LEU A 141 -21.33 30.28 -3.24
C LEU A 141 -20.24 30.69 -4.24
N ILE A 142 -20.30 30.19 -5.48
CA ILE A 142 -19.41 30.62 -6.57
C ILE A 142 -19.68 32.09 -6.92
N LYS A 143 -20.95 32.48 -7.06
CA LYS A 143 -21.35 33.87 -7.37
C LYS A 143 -20.93 34.86 -6.27
N GLU A 144 -20.95 34.43 -5.01
CA GLU A 144 -20.52 35.21 -3.84
C GLU A 144 -19.00 35.23 -3.67
N GLY A 145 -18.23 34.55 -4.55
CA GLY A 145 -16.77 34.52 -4.51
C GLY A 145 -16.19 33.65 -3.39
N ILE A 146 -17.02 32.86 -2.72
CA ILE A 146 -16.59 31.97 -1.62
C ILE A 146 -15.92 30.71 -2.19
N LEU A 147 -16.37 30.24 -3.36
CA LEU A 147 -15.78 29.11 -4.09
C LEU A 147 -15.30 29.58 -5.46
N HIS A 148 -14.23 28.96 -5.96
CA HIS A 148 -13.78 29.13 -7.34
C HIS A 148 -14.74 28.44 -8.33
N ASN A 149 -14.57 28.70 -9.63
CA ASN A 149 -15.40 28.06 -10.65
C ASN A 149 -15.21 26.54 -10.63
N LEU A 150 -16.32 25.83 -10.47
CA LEU A 150 -16.36 24.36 -10.44
C LEU A 150 -16.86 23.79 -11.77
N ASN A 151 -16.33 22.63 -12.11
CA ASN A 151 -16.80 21.78 -13.18
C ASN A 151 -18.01 20.96 -12.70
N PHE A 152 -19.11 21.05 -13.44
CA PHE A 152 -20.39 20.39 -13.14
C PHE A 152 -20.68 19.18 -14.04
N SER A 153 -19.69 18.70 -14.80
CA SER A 153 -19.83 17.55 -15.72
C SER A 153 -19.88 16.20 -15.00
N ASP A 154 -19.30 16.11 -13.80
CA ASP A 154 -19.30 14.88 -12.97
C ASP A 154 -20.65 14.61 -12.27
N PHE A 155 -21.78 14.98 -12.87
CA PHE A 155 -23.09 14.86 -12.22
C PHE A 155 -23.58 13.41 -12.22
N ASP A 156 -23.27 12.69 -11.16
CA ASP A 156 -24.02 11.50 -10.78
C ASP A 156 -25.25 11.91 -9.97
N THR A 157 -26.41 11.38 -10.34
CA THR A 157 -27.67 11.58 -9.60
C THR A 157 -27.51 11.00 -8.20
N CYS A 158 -27.66 11.84 -7.18
CA CYS A 158 -27.75 11.45 -5.76
C CYS A 158 -29.21 11.52 -5.30
#